data_AF-A0AA37MI44-F1
#
_entry.id   AF-A0AA37MI44-F1
#
_cell.length_a   1.000
_cell.length_b   1.000
_cell.length_c   1.000
_cell.angle_alpha   90.00
_cell.angle_beta   90.00
_cell.angle_gamma   90.00
#
_symmetry.space_group_name_H-M   'P 1'
#
loop_
_entity.id
_entity.type
_entity.pdbx_description
1 polymer ?
#
loop_
_entity_poly.entity_id
_entity_poly.type
_entity_poly.pdbx_seq_one_letter_code
_entity_poly.pdbx_strand_id
1 'polypeptide(L)' 'MARVKQALAALPGAQVHGSSAEGRIVLTLEADRSSHVADQLHAAQSIPDVVSIALVYQHHEHADSLNEEIPDETDSSRVH' A
#
# COMPACT_ATOMS: atom_id res chain seq x y z
N MET A 1 -12.38 2.83 21.38
CA MET A 1 -11.52 3.44 20.34
C MET A 1 -10.03 3.40 20.62
N ALA A 2 -9.54 3.64 21.85
CA ALA A 2 -8.09 3.53 22.13
C ALA A 2 -7.52 2.13 21.83
N ARG A 3 -8.25 1.07 22.20
CA ARG A 3 -7.86 -0.33 21.96
C ARG A 3 -7.71 -0.69 20.48
N VAL A 4 -8.66 -0.28 19.64
CA VAL A 4 -8.62 -0.50 18.18
C VAL A 4 -7.41 0.20 17.56
N LYS A 5 -7.18 1.47 17.92
CA LYS A 5 -6.00 2.21 17.46
C LYS A 5 -4.69 1.53 17.85
N GLN A 6 -4.61 1.04 19.09
CA GLN A 6 -3.42 0.34 19.58
C GLN A 6 -3.21 -1.00 18.86
N ALA A 7 -4.28 -1.74 18.58
CA ALA A 7 -4.22 -2.99 17.82
C ALA A 7 -3.80 -2.75 16.36
N LEU A 8 -4.35 -1.72 15.71
CA LEU A 8 -3.96 -1.34 14.35
C LEU A 8 -2.50 -0.88 14.28
N ALA A 9 -2.04 -0.08 15.25
CA ALA A 9 -0.66 0.37 15.32
C ALA A 9 0.36 -0.74 15.65
N ALA A 10 -0.11 -1.90 16.13
CA ALA A 10 0.74 -3.07 16.37
C ALA A 10 0.94 -3.93 15.11
N LEU A 11 0.21 -3.66 14.02
CA LEU A 11 0.44 -4.34 12.75
C LEU A 11 1.80 -3.91 12.17
N PRO A 12 2.60 -4.83 11.62
CA PRO A 12 3.89 -4.48 11.03
C PRO A 12 3.72 -3.43 9.92
N GLY A 13 4.56 -2.40 9.92
CA GLY A 13 4.50 -1.33 8.90
C GLY A 13 3.25 -0.45 8.93
N ALA A 14 2.41 -0.56 9.96
CA ALA A 14 1.23 0.28 10.10
C ALA A 14 1.57 1.66 10.65
N GLN A 15 1.04 2.69 9.99
CA GLN A 15 1.16 4.08 10.41
C GLN A 15 -0.23 4.68 10.56
N VAL A 16 -0.57 5.15 11.77
CA VAL A 16 -1.87 5.78 12.05
C VAL A 16 -1.73 7.29 11.94
N HIS A 17 -2.44 7.91 10.99
CA HIS A 17 -2.33 9.34 10.69
C HIS A 17 -3.36 10.19 11.44
N GLY A 18 -4.48 9.60 11.83
CA GLY A 18 -5.52 10.33 12.55
C GLY A 18 -6.74 9.51 12.88
N SER A 19 -7.57 10.07 13.76
CA SER A 19 -8.88 9.51 14.09
C SER A 19 -9.92 10.61 14.28
N SER A 20 -11.15 10.37 13.85
CA SER A 20 -12.29 11.27 14.04
C SER A 20 -13.08 10.90 15.31
N ALA A 21 -13.83 11.86 15.86
CA ALA A 21 -14.83 11.61 16.91
C ALA A 21 -15.92 10.61 16.46
N GLU A 22 -16.15 10.50 15.15
CA GLU A 22 -17.09 9.53 14.55
C GLU A 22 -16.51 8.11 14.43
N GLY A 23 -15.32 7.83 14.95
CA GLY A 23 -14.72 6.49 14.93
C GLY A 23 -14.03 6.11 13.62
N ARG A 24 -13.86 7.03 12.67
CA ARG A 24 -13.01 6.82 11.49
C ARG A 24 -11.52 6.89 11.86
N ILE A 25 -10.70 6.06 11.23
CA ILE A 25 -9.25 6.02 11.41
C ILE A 25 -8.59 6.06 10.02
N VAL A 26 -7.56 6.89 9.86
CA VAL A 26 -6.71 6.92 8.65
C VAL A 26 -5.40 6.21 8.96
N LEU A 27 -5.03 5.27 8.10
CA LEU A 27 -3.96 4.32 8.34
C LEU A 27 -3.27 4.00 7.01
N THR A 28 -1.94 3.91 7.01
CA THR A 28 -1.12 3.38 5.91
C THR A 28 -0.50 2.05 6.33
N LEU A 29 -0.53 1.05 5.46
CA LEU A 29 0.14 -0.23 5.64
C LEU A 29 1.27 -0.35 4.61
N GLU A 30 2.49 -0.58 5.08
CA GLU A 30 3.67 -0.81 4.23
C GLU A 30 4.26 -2.19 4.51
N ALA A 31 4.62 -2.90 3.44
CA ALA A 31 5.33 -4.17 3.53
C ALA A 31 6.16 -4.43 2.27
N ASP A 32 7.17 -5.29 2.38
CA ASP A 32 8.09 -5.62 1.27
C ASP A 32 7.41 -6.32 0.09
N ARG A 33 6.18 -6.85 0.28
CA ARG A 33 5.41 -7.57 -0.72
C ARG A 33 3.94 -7.22 -0.63
N SER A 34 3.28 -7.13 -1.79
CA SER A 34 1.83 -6.93 -1.88
C SER A 34 1.02 -7.97 -1.11
N SER A 35 1.46 -9.23 -1.08
CA SER A 35 0.81 -10.29 -0.31
C SER A 35 0.79 -9.99 1.19
N HIS A 36 1.86 -9.43 1.76
CA HIS A 36 1.90 -9.08 3.17
C HIS A 36 0.96 -7.91 3.50
N VAL A 37 0.79 -6.94 2.59
CA VAL A 37 -0.21 -5.87 2.76
C VAL A 37 -1.62 -6.45 2.77
N ALA A 38 -1.91 -7.43 1.91
CA ALA A 38 -3.20 -8.12 1.90
C ALA A 38 -3.46 -8.90 3.20
N ASP A 39 -2.45 -9.61 3.72
CA ASP A 39 -2.54 -10.31 5.00
C ASP A 39 -2.78 -9.34 6.17
N GLN A 40 -2.08 -8.20 6.19
CA GLN A 40 -2.28 -7.14 7.19
C GLN A 40 -3.67 -6.52 7.09
N LEU A 41 -4.20 -6.31 5.87
CA LEU A 41 -5.56 -5.82 5.66
C LEU A 41 -6.59 -6.80 6.22
N HIS A 42 -6.39 -8.11 6.01
CA HIS A 42 -7.25 -9.15 6.57
C HIS A 42 -7.16 -9.23 8.10
N ALA A 43 -5.96 -9.09 8.66
CA ALA A 43 -5.75 -9.00 10.10
C ALA A 43 -6.47 -7.78 10.70
N ALA A 44 -6.38 -6.61 10.04
CA ALA A 44 -7.06 -5.40 10.46
C ALA A 44 -8.59 -5.55 10.47
N GLN A 45 -9.16 -6.23 9.46
CA GLN A 45 -10.60 -6.52 9.40
C GLN A 45 -11.07 -7.46 10.51
N SER A 46 -10.17 -8.31 11.02
CA SER A 46 -10.47 -9.28 12.08
C SER A 46 -10.38 -8.68 13.50
N ILE A 47 -9.96 -7.42 13.64
CA ILE A 47 -9.87 -6.75 14.94
C ILE A 47 -11.30 -6.48 15.46
N PRO A 48 -11.63 -6.90 16.70
CA PRO A 48 -12.91 -6.56 17.30
C PRO A 48 -13.17 -5.06 17.30
N ASP A 49 -14.42 -4.67 17.07
CA ASP A 49 -14.88 -3.27 16.94
C ASP A 49 -14.49 -2.57 15.61
N VAL A 50 -13.82 -3.26 14.67
CA VAL A 50 -13.68 -2.78 13.29
C VAL A 50 -14.94 -3.14 12.50
N VAL A 51 -15.70 -2.12 12.09
CA VAL A 51 -16.96 -2.31 11.36
C VAL A 51 -16.72 -2.48 9.85
N SER A 52 -15.76 -1.74 9.30
CA SER A 52 -15.43 -1.78 7.89
C SER A 52 -14.06 -1.16 7.64
N ILE A 53 -13.39 -1.60 6.57
CA ILE A 53 -12.16 -1.02 6.05
C ILE A 53 -12.33 -0.79 4.56
N ALA A 54 -11.94 0.39 4.09
CA ALA A 54 -11.88 0.74 2.68
C ALA A 54 -10.43 1.07 2.31
N LEU A 55 -9.90 0.36 1.31
CA LEU A 55 -8.58 0.65 0.74
C LEU A 55 -8.72 1.82 -0.23
N VAL A 56 -8.10 2.96 0.09
CA VAL A 56 -8.18 4.17 -0.73
C VAL A 56 -7.12 4.17 -1.83
N TYR A 57 -5.91 3.68 -1.51
CA TYR A 57 -4.78 3.67 -2.41
C TYR A 57 -3.94 2.42 -2.20
N GLN A 58 -3.45 1.85 -3.30
CA GLN A 58 -2.48 0.76 -3.30
C GLN A 58 -1.39 1.07 -4.33
N HIS A 59 -0.13 0.81 -3.97
CA HIS A 59 0.99 0.85 -4.88
C HIS A 59 1.86 -0.37 -4.64
N HIS A 60 2.30 -1.01 -5.72
CA HIS A 60 3.25 -2.11 -5.69
C HIS A 60 4.22 -1.90 -6.85
N GLU A 61 5.51 -1.81 -6.55
CA GLU A 61 6.54 -1.74 -7.58
C GLU A 61 6.72 -3.12 -8.20
N HIS A 62 6.41 -3.26 -9.49
CA HIS A 62 6.73 -4.48 -10.23
C HIS A 62 8.24 -4.49 -10.48
N ALA A 63 8.92 -5.56 -10.05
CA ALA A 63 10.35 -5.76 -10.29
C ALA A 63 10.73 -5.71 -11.79
N ASP A 64 9.76 -5.93 -12.68
CA ASP A 64 9.94 -5.94 -14.14
C ASP A 64 9.91 -4.55 -14.81
N SER A 65 9.53 -3.47 -14.11
CA SER A 65 9.42 -2.13 -14.70
C SER A 65 10.77 -1.46 -15.02
N LEU A 66 11.89 -2.14 -14.82
CA LEU A 66 13.25 -1.64 -15.05
C LEU A 66 13.89 -2.18 -16.35
N ASN A 67 13.18 -2.99 -17.14
CA ASN A 67 13.71 -3.61 -18.37
C ASN A 67 13.12 -3.05 -19.67
N GLU A 68 12.55 -1.85 -19.68
CA GLU A 68 12.11 -1.23 -20.93
C GLU A 68 13.33 -0.59 -21.63
N GLU A 69 13.98 -1.37 -22.50
CA GLU A 69 15.02 -0.90 -23.42
C GLU A 69 14.35 0.07 -24.41
N ILE A 70 14.73 1.35 -24.37
CA ILE A 70 14.26 2.35 -25.34
C ILE A 70 14.93 2.00 -26.68
N PRO A 71 14.19 1.60 -27.74
CA PRO A 71 14.82 1.37 -29.03
C PRO A 71 15.38 2.67 -29.56
N ASP A 72 16.70 2.70 -29.81
CA ASP A 72 17.39 3.79 -30.48
C ASP A 72 17.00 3.77 -31.98
N GLU A 73 15.86 4.37 -32.32
CA GLU A 73 15.52 4.67 -33.71
C GLU A 73 16.36 5.87 -34.20
N THR A 74 17.68 5.68 -34.32
CA THR A 74 18.51 6.56 -35.15
C THR A 74 18.32 6.17 -36.62
N ASP A 75 17.24 6.67 -37.22
CA ASP A 75 17.13 6.83 -38.66
C ASP A 75 18.17 7.87 -39.13
N SER A 76 19.29 7.40 -39.67
CA SER A 76 20.15 8.21 -40.52
C SER A 76 20.94 7.33 -41.49
N SER A 77 20.21 6.57 -42.31
CA SER A 77 20.73 6.13 -43.60
C SER A 77 20.52 7.22 -44.65
N ARG A 78 21.21 8.35 -44.46
CA ARG A 78 21.53 9.32 -45.51
C ARG A 78 22.93 9.82 -45.26
N VAL A 79 23.93 9.17 -45.87
CA VAL A 79 25.00 9.76 -46.70
C VAL A 79 26.12 8.72 -46.89
N HIS A 80 26.16 8.07 -48.05
CA HIS A 80 27.16 8.30 -49.11
C HIS A 80 26.97 7.24 -50.21
#